data_AF-A0A412RHE9-F1
#
_entry.id   AF-A0A412RHE9-F1
#
_cell.length_a   1.000
_cell.length_b   1.000
_cell.length_c   1.000
_cell.angle_alpha   90.00
_cell.angle_beta   90.00
_cell.angle_gamma   90.00
#
_symmetry.space_group_name_H-M   'P 1'
#
loop_
_entity.id
_entity.type
_entity.pdbx_description
1 polymer ?
#
loop_
_entity_poly.entity_id
_entity_poly.type
_entity_poly.pdbx_seq_one_letter_code
_entity_poly.pdbx_strand_id
1 'polypeptide(L)'
;MNVNKKLSNIIFMAAFALFTWMWSDKYDGVITSVLGGIETESNIIDILGLGKWLFLFAVYFLILNKMLVDNRKTLLFSLYRYRDFKSWWKQYFFRLHITMFLYYLISCIVWYVIGVVTDNSSSHAVEIMIIFYMHLAMYFSIIAAADRILNKSITPCILILIEGVTYIISVQYRQIVLTFGMYRRMALMDNKWFQVIVPGIEFIVCWLCYFSVIRLWKKDKLELL
;
A
#
# COMPACT_ATOMS: atom_id res chain seq x y z
N MET A 1 19.28 -11.36 -13.74
CA MET A 1 17.94 -10.80 -13.46
C MET A 1 17.68 -9.70 -14.49
N ASN A 2 16.64 -9.84 -15.34
CA ASN A 2 16.56 -9.15 -16.63
C ASN A 2 16.21 -7.64 -16.50
N VAL A 3 17.06 -6.75 -17.02
CA VAL A 3 16.92 -5.28 -16.95
C VAL A 3 15.57 -4.81 -17.52
N ASN A 4 15.08 -5.48 -18.56
CA ASN A 4 13.79 -5.21 -19.19
C ASN A 4 12.59 -5.34 -18.24
N LYS A 5 12.64 -6.26 -17.26
CA LYS A 5 11.54 -6.43 -16.29
C LYS A 5 11.45 -5.25 -15.31
N LYS A 6 12.60 -4.71 -14.87
CA LYS A 6 12.63 -3.55 -13.97
C LYS A 6 12.12 -2.30 -14.69
N LEU A 7 12.56 -2.09 -15.93
CA LEU A 7 12.14 -0.96 -16.75
C LEU A 7 10.63 -0.99 -17.02
N SER A 8 10.07 -2.16 -17.36
CA SER A 8 8.63 -2.33 -17.57
C SER A 8 7.80 -1.97 -16.33
N ASN A 9 8.23 -2.35 -15.13
CA ASN A 9 7.53 -1.98 -13.89
C ASN A 9 7.61 -0.48 -13.62
N ILE A 10 8.75 0.17 -13.90
CA ILE A 10 8.91 1.62 -13.73
C ILE A 10 8.01 2.38 -14.72
N ILE A 11 7.99 1.96 -15.99
CA ILE A 11 7.10 2.55 -17.02
C ILE A 11 5.64 2.38 -16.61
N PHE A 12 5.26 1.20 -16.11
CA PHE A 12 3.92 0.96 -15.60
C PHE A 12 3.57 1.88 -14.43
N MET A 13 4.48 2.08 -13.46
CA MET A 13 4.26 3.02 -12.35
C MET A 13 4.15 4.47 -12.81
N ALA A 14 4.96 4.89 -13.78
CA ALA A 14 4.90 6.24 -14.34
C ALA A 14 3.60 6.46 -15.12
N ALA A 15 3.20 5.51 -15.97
CA ALA A 15 1.94 5.55 -16.70
C ALA A 15 0.74 5.53 -15.75
N PHE A 16 0.82 4.74 -14.68
CA PHE A 16 -0.19 4.71 -13.63
C PHE A 16 -0.28 6.04 -12.87
N ALA A 17 0.86 6.63 -12.50
CA ALA A 17 0.89 7.94 -11.84
C ALA A 17 0.32 9.06 -12.74
N LEU A 18 0.55 8.98 -14.06
CA LEU A 18 -0.07 9.87 -15.05
C LEU A 18 -1.58 9.63 -15.16
N PHE A 19 -2.01 8.36 -15.17
CA PHE A 19 -3.44 8.01 -15.20
C PHE A 19 -4.16 8.53 -13.95
N THR A 20 -3.60 8.35 -12.76
CA THR A 20 -4.20 8.87 -11.53
C THR A 20 -4.21 10.39 -11.48
N TRP A 21 -3.19 11.05 -12.04
CA TRP A 21 -3.21 12.51 -12.22
C TRP A 21 -4.33 12.98 -13.14
N MET A 22 -4.56 12.31 -14.27
CA MET A 22 -5.66 12.66 -15.19
C MET A 22 -7.04 12.64 -14.50
N TRP A 23 -7.14 11.93 -13.37
CA TRP A 23 -8.33 11.78 -12.56
C TRP A 23 -8.28 12.60 -11.26
N SER A 24 -7.24 13.42 -11.05
CA SER A 24 -7.14 14.33 -9.90
C SER A 24 -8.08 15.53 -10.06
N ASP A 25 -8.83 15.84 -9.00
CA ASP A 25 -9.64 17.05 -8.95
C ASP A 25 -8.71 18.24 -8.68
N LYS A 26 -8.76 19.24 -9.56
CA LYS A 26 -7.76 20.32 -9.66
C LYS A 26 -7.66 21.25 -8.45
N TYR A 27 -8.48 21.08 -7.42
CA TYR A 27 -8.76 22.14 -6.47
C TYR A 27 -7.89 22.17 -5.20
N ASP A 28 -7.16 21.10 -4.85
CA ASP A 28 -6.40 21.07 -3.59
C ASP A 28 -4.99 20.45 -3.67
N GLY A 29 -4.44 20.30 -4.87
CA GLY A 29 -3.13 19.70 -5.12
C GLY A 29 -3.19 18.26 -5.62
N VAL A 30 -2.20 17.87 -6.43
CA VAL A 30 -2.16 16.53 -7.07
C VAL A 30 -1.94 15.42 -6.04
N ILE A 31 -1.07 15.64 -5.06
CA ILE A 31 -0.72 14.62 -4.05
C ILE A 31 -1.88 14.40 -3.07
N THR A 32 -2.48 15.47 -2.58
CA THR A 32 -3.68 15.49 -1.73
C THR A 32 -4.88 14.84 -2.41
N SER A 33 -5.11 15.10 -3.69
CA SER A 33 -6.23 14.48 -4.42
C SER A 33 -6.01 13.00 -4.73
N VAL A 34 -4.76 12.58 -4.99
CA VAL A 34 -4.46 11.17 -5.32
C VAL A 34 -4.24 10.31 -4.08
N LEU A 35 -3.52 10.81 -3.08
CA LEU A 35 -3.14 10.09 -1.86
C LEU A 35 -3.94 10.47 -0.62
N GLY A 36 -4.53 11.66 -0.60
CA GLY A 36 -5.28 12.15 0.58
C GLY A 36 -6.59 11.42 0.81
N GLY A 37 -7.01 10.58 -0.15
CA GLY A 37 -8.24 9.81 -0.05
C GLY A 37 -9.47 10.64 -0.40
N ILE A 38 -10.62 10.21 0.10
CA ILE A 38 -11.92 10.67 -0.37
C ILE A 38 -12.46 11.70 0.60
N GLU A 39 -12.70 12.91 0.11
CA GLU A 39 -13.36 13.95 0.87
C GLU A 39 -14.72 14.28 0.29
N THR A 40 -15.75 14.23 1.14
CA THR A 40 -16.64 15.37 1.22
C THR A 40 -16.87 15.71 2.68
N GLU A 41 -16.95 17.00 3.02
CA GLU A 41 -17.50 17.49 4.31
C GLU A 41 -18.97 17.07 4.52
N SER A 42 -19.57 16.50 3.47
CA SER A 42 -20.95 16.06 3.44
C SER A 42 -21.09 14.64 3.98
N ASN A 43 -22.26 14.31 4.53
CA ASN A 43 -22.64 12.93 4.87
C ASN A 43 -22.86 12.06 3.61
N ILE A 44 -22.26 12.41 2.48
CA ILE A 44 -22.49 11.80 1.19
C ILE A 44 -21.27 10.93 0.86
N ILE A 45 -21.57 9.68 0.52
CA ILE A 45 -20.57 8.74 0.03
C ILE A 45 -20.16 9.21 -1.38
N ASP A 46 -18.92 9.66 -1.53
CA ASP A 46 -18.36 9.95 -2.85
C ASP A 46 -17.90 8.64 -3.51
N ILE A 47 -18.80 8.06 -4.30
CA ILE A 47 -18.58 6.80 -5.00
C ILE A 47 -17.44 6.93 -6.01
N LEU A 48 -17.29 8.09 -6.66
CA LEU A 48 -16.24 8.30 -7.64
C LEU A 48 -14.87 8.39 -6.97
N GLY A 49 -14.77 9.17 -5.89
CA GLY A 49 -13.59 9.19 -5.04
C GLY A 49 -13.24 7.80 -4.51
N LEU A 50 -14.24 7.03 -4.05
CA LEU A 50 -14.05 5.65 -3.60
C LEU A 50 -13.50 4.73 -4.69
N GLY A 51 -14.03 4.83 -5.90
CA GLY A 51 -13.51 4.12 -7.06
C GLY A 51 -12.04 4.45 -7.32
N LYS A 52 -11.68 5.75 -7.32
CA LYS A 52 -10.30 6.23 -7.50
C LYS A 52 -9.37 5.64 -6.42
N TRP A 53 -9.82 5.69 -5.17
CA TRP A 53 -9.07 5.21 -4.01
C TRP A 53 -8.79 3.71 -4.06
N LEU A 54 -9.82 2.88 -4.26
CA LEU A 54 -9.67 1.43 -4.31
C LEU A 54 -8.86 0.99 -5.53
N PHE A 55 -8.98 1.70 -6.64
CA PHE A 55 -8.17 1.44 -7.84
C PHE A 55 -6.68 1.64 -7.56
N LEU A 56 -6.31 2.66 -6.78
CA LEU A 56 -4.93 2.89 -6.37
C LEU A 56 -4.34 1.70 -5.60
N PHE A 57 -5.06 1.17 -4.61
CA PHE A 57 -4.64 -0.05 -3.91
C PHE A 57 -4.54 -1.26 -4.84
N ALA A 58 -5.53 -1.45 -5.71
CA ALA A 58 -5.56 -2.57 -6.64
C ALA A 58 -4.30 -2.64 -7.49
N VAL A 59 -3.78 -1.49 -7.95
CA VAL A 59 -2.55 -1.42 -8.74
C VAL A 59 -1.31 -1.81 -7.93
N TYR A 60 -1.15 -1.26 -6.72
CA TYR A 60 -0.04 -1.66 -5.84
C TYR A 60 -0.09 -3.15 -5.49
N PHE A 61 -1.28 -3.67 -5.24
CA PHE A 61 -1.49 -5.08 -4.94
C PHE A 61 -1.21 -5.97 -6.16
N LEU A 62 -1.53 -5.54 -7.37
CA LEU A 62 -1.20 -6.26 -8.60
C LEU A 62 0.31 -6.43 -8.75
N ILE A 63 1.07 -5.36 -8.55
CA ILE A 63 2.54 -5.38 -8.62
C ILE A 63 3.10 -6.30 -7.53
N LEU A 64 2.62 -6.15 -6.31
CA LEU A 64 3.03 -6.99 -5.20
C LEU A 64 2.76 -8.46 -5.50
N ASN A 65 1.55 -8.83 -5.90
CA ASN A 65 1.18 -10.21 -6.22
C ASN A 65 2.06 -10.81 -7.31
N LYS A 66 2.37 -10.05 -8.37
CA LYS A 66 3.30 -10.49 -9.40
C LYS A 66 4.67 -10.83 -8.81
N MET A 67 5.18 -9.98 -7.90
CA MET A 67 6.43 -10.26 -7.18
C MET A 67 6.29 -11.50 -6.29
N LEU A 68 5.19 -11.68 -5.58
CA LEU A 68 4.97 -12.85 -4.72
C LEU A 68 4.98 -14.15 -5.54
N VAL A 69 4.26 -14.19 -6.67
CA VAL A 69 4.21 -15.34 -7.58
C VAL A 69 5.59 -15.68 -8.14
N ASP A 70 6.34 -14.69 -8.62
CA ASP A 70 7.70 -14.90 -9.13
C ASP A 70 8.64 -15.45 -8.03
N ASN A 71 8.45 -15.01 -6.79
CA ASN A 71 9.21 -15.50 -5.64
C ASN A 71 8.78 -16.91 -5.19
N ARG A 72 7.50 -17.29 -5.29
CA ARG A 72 7.06 -18.67 -5.01
C ARG A 72 7.78 -19.65 -5.94
N LYS A 73 7.84 -19.35 -7.24
CA LYS A 73 8.52 -20.17 -8.25
C LYS A 73 10.02 -20.39 -7.99
N THR A 74 10.66 -19.47 -7.26
CA THR A 74 12.10 -19.49 -6.98
C THR A 74 12.42 -19.80 -5.52
N LEU A 75 11.40 -20.14 -4.72
CA LEU A 75 11.53 -20.32 -3.27
C LEU A 75 12.48 -21.46 -2.93
N LEU A 76 12.34 -22.61 -3.59
CA LEU A 76 13.09 -23.83 -3.26
C LEU A 76 14.60 -23.63 -3.48
N PHE A 77 14.98 -23.02 -4.62
CA PHE A 77 16.36 -22.60 -4.89
C PHE A 77 16.87 -21.54 -3.89
N SER A 78 16.00 -20.62 -3.47
CA SER A 78 16.36 -19.59 -2.50
C SER A 78 16.63 -20.21 -1.12
N LEU A 79 15.79 -21.13 -0.65
CA LEU A 79 15.98 -21.81 0.63
C LEU A 79 17.27 -22.65 0.64
N TYR A 80 17.61 -23.31 -0.47
CA TYR A 80 18.89 -23.99 -0.62
C TYR A 80 20.08 -23.03 -0.43
N ARG A 81 20.01 -21.83 -1.03
CA ARG A 81 21.04 -20.79 -0.90
C ARG A 81 21.15 -20.23 0.51
N TYR A 82 20.03 -20.00 1.18
CA TYR A 82 20.00 -19.35 2.50
C TYR A 82 20.18 -20.31 3.67
N ARG A 83 20.21 -21.63 3.43
CA ARG A 83 20.34 -22.74 4.40
C ARG A 83 19.20 -22.86 5.41
N ASP A 84 18.54 -21.76 5.78
CA ASP A 84 17.44 -21.70 6.74
C ASP A 84 16.34 -20.72 6.31
N PHE A 85 15.09 -21.08 6.61
CA PHE A 85 13.89 -20.32 6.27
C PHE A 85 13.86 -18.95 6.99
N LYS A 86 14.25 -18.89 8.27
CA LYS A 86 14.18 -17.63 9.03
C LYS A 86 15.12 -16.58 8.44
N SER A 87 16.32 -17.01 8.04
CA SER A 87 17.30 -16.16 7.37
C SER A 87 16.81 -15.69 6.00
N TRP A 88 16.22 -16.59 5.21
CA TRP A 88 15.58 -16.23 3.94
C TRP A 88 14.43 -15.24 4.14
N TRP A 89 13.50 -15.52 5.04
CA TRP A 89 12.31 -14.70 5.31
C TRP A 89 12.68 -13.29 5.73
N LYS A 90 13.67 -13.14 6.63
CA LYS A 90 14.21 -11.83 7.01
C LYS A 90 14.62 -11.02 5.78
N GLN A 91 15.50 -11.59 4.95
CA GLN A 91 15.99 -10.86 3.77
C GLN A 91 14.89 -10.59 2.75
N TYR A 92 13.99 -11.55 2.58
CA TYR A 92 12.85 -11.44 1.68
C TYR A 92 11.90 -10.32 2.09
N PHE A 93 11.46 -10.30 3.35
CA PHE A 93 10.52 -9.32 3.87
C PHE A 93 11.08 -7.89 3.77
N PHE A 94 12.33 -7.67 4.20
CA PHE A 94 12.95 -6.34 4.06
C PHE A 94 13.16 -5.94 2.61
N ARG A 95 13.57 -6.86 1.74
CA ARG A 95 13.74 -6.56 0.31
C ARG A 95 12.41 -6.21 -0.36
N LEU A 96 11.33 -6.89 0.01
CA LEU A 96 9.98 -6.61 -0.46
C LEU A 96 9.59 -5.17 -0.11
N HIS A 97 9.70 -4.80 1.17
CA HIS A 97 9.38 -3.44 1.64
C HIS A 97 10.24 -2.38 0.99
N ILE A 98 11.57 -2.59 0.89
CA ILE A 98 12.46 -1.66 0.18
C ILE A 98 12.03 -1.51 -1.29
N THR A 99 11.70 -2.60 -1.97
CA THR A 99 11.32 -2.54 -3.38
C THR A 99 10.00 -1.78 -3.57
N MET A 100 9.00 -2.06 -2.73
CA MET A 100 7.72 -1.35 -2.81
C MET A 100 7.83 0.11 -2.39
N PHE A 101 8.67 0.43 -1.41
CA PHE A 101 9.00 1.81 -1.05
C PHE A 101 9.60 2.58 -2.24
N LEU A 102 10.52 1.96 -2.98
CA LEU A 102 11.10 2.59 -4.17
C LEU A 102 10.05 2.83 -5.26
N TYR A 103 9.13 1.88 -5.49
CA TYR A 103 8.02 2.10 -6.43
C TYR A 103 7.10 3.23 -5.99
N TYR A 104 6.77 3.28 -4.71
CA TYR A 104 5.98 4.35 -4.12
C TYR A 104 6.69 5.72 -4.25
N LEU A 105 7.98 5.78 -3.95
CA LEU A 105 8.79 7.00 -4.03
C LEU A 105 8.86 7.53 -5.48
N ILE A 106 8.97 6.64 -6.47
CA ILE A 106 8.91 7.04 -7.89
C ILE A 106 7.55 7.68 -8.20
N SER A 107 6.44 7.08 -7.78
CA SER A 107 5.10 7.66 -7.97
C SER A 107 4.97 9.02 -7.31
N CYS A 108 5.49 9.16 -6.09
CA CYS A 108 5.54 10.42 -5.36
C CYS A 108 6.29 11.52 -6.10
N ILE A 109 7.47 11.20 -6.65
CA ILE A 109 8.27 12.16 -7.44
C ILE A 109 7.49 12.58 -8.68
N VAL A 110 6.86 11.63 -9.38
CA VAL A 110 6.04 11.94 -10.57
C VAL A 110 4.89 12.88 -10.20
N TRP A 111 4.14 12.60 -9.14
CA TRP A 111 3.05 13.48 -8.70
C TRP A 111 3.54 14.84 -8.23
N TYR A 112 4.69 14.91 -7.56
CA TYR A 112 5.29 16.17 -7.16
C TYR A 112 5.68 17.03 -8.36
N VAL A 113 6.36 16.45 -9.36
CA VAL A 113 6.73 17.14 -10.61
C VAL A 113 5.48 17.66 -11.32
N ILE A 114 4.43 16.83 -11.42
CA ILE A 114 3.17 17.27 -12.04
C ILE A 114 2.51 18.39 -11.22
N GLY A 115 2.50 18.30 -9.89
CA GLY A 115 1.96 19.33 -9.01
C GLY A 115 2.67 20.68 -9.17
N VAL A 116 4.00 20.67 -9.28
CA VAL A 116 4.80 21.88 -9.54
C VAL A 116 4.49 22.45 -10.94
N VAL A 117 4.44 21.61 -11.97
CA VAL A 117 4.12 22.04 -13.35
C VAL A 117 2.71 22.64 -13.47
N THR A 118 1.78 22.18 -12.63
CA THR A 118 0.37 22.63 -12.65
C THR A 118 0.06 23.70 -11.61
N ASP A 119 1.07 24.22 -10.91
CA ASP A 119 0.95 25.21 -9.81
C ASP A 119 -0.04 24.80 -8.73
N ASN A 120 -0.09 23.50 -8.42
CA ASN A 120 -1.10 22.86 -7.58
C ASN A 120 -0.44 22.04 -6.47
N SER A 121 0.25 22.74 -5.57
CA SER A 121 0.98 22.13 -4.44
C SER A 121 0.29 22.44 -3.11
N SER A 122 0.13 21.41 -2.27
CA SER A 122 -0.48 21.53 -0.93
C SER A 122 0.57 21.45 0.17
N SER A 123 0.40 22.25 1.23
CA SER A 123 1.25 22.26 2.42
C SER A 123 1.24 20.92 3.18
N HIS A 124 0.17 20.13 3.07
CA HIS A 124 0.01 18.85 3.77
C HIS A 124 0.43 17.63 2.95
N ALA A 125 0.96 17.85 1.74
CA ALA A 125 1.34 16.76 0.83
C ALA A 125 2.29 15.75 1.49
N VAL A 126 3.30 16.22 2.21
CA VAL A 126 4.30 15.35 2.86
C VAL A 126 3.69 14.49 3.97
N GLU A 127 2.82 15.05 4.81
CA GLU A 127 2.16 14.33 5.89
C GLU A 127 1.30 13.19 5.33
N ILE A 128 0.50 13.51 4.31
CA ILE A 128 -0.35 12.54 3.61
C ILE A 128 0.50 11.43 2.97
N MET A 129 1.62 11.78 2.33
CA MET A 129 2.51 10.79 1.73
C MET A 129 3.08 9.81 2.77
N ILE A 130 3.44 10.29 3.95
CA ILE A 130 3.99 9.44 5.01
C ILE A 130 2.91 8.50 5.54
N ILE A 131 1.74 9.03 5.88
CA ILE A 131 0.63 8.24 6.41
C ILE A 131 0.17 7.20 5.39
N PHE A 132 0.00 7.60 4.12
CA PHE A 132 -0.37 6.70 3.04
C PHE A 132 0.62 5.54 2.91
N TYR A 133 1.93 5.84 2.94
CA TYR A 133 2.94 4.80 2.80
C TYR A 133 2.92 3.81 3.97
N MET A 134 2.75 4.29 5.21
CA MET A 134 2.66 3.43 6.38
C MET A 134 1.50 2.44 6.27
N HIS A 135 0.36 2.94 5.80
CA HIS A 135 -0.80 2.11 5.55
C HIS A 135 -0.56 1.08 4.45
N LEU A 136 0.05 1.52 3.35
CA LEU A 136 0.41 0.64 2.24
C LEU A 136 1.41 -0.45 2.68
N ALA A 137 2.40 -0.09 3.51
CA ALA A 137 3.39 -1.01 4.07
C ALA A 137 2.74 -2.06 4.97
N MET A 138 1.73 -1.69 5.76
CA MET A 138 0.91 -2.63 6.53
C MET A 138 0.25 -3.65 5.61
N TYR A 139 -0.43 -3.22 4.54
CA TYR A 139 -1.04 -4.15 3.59
C TYR A 139 -0.04 -5.04 2.89
N PHE A 140 1.13 -4.54 2.52
CA PHE A 140 2.20 -5.37 1.96
C PHE A 140 2.64 -6.47 2.93
N SER A 141 2.76 -6.15 4.22
CA SER A 141 3.08 -7.12 5.27
C SER A 141 1.98 -8.17 5.42
N ILE A 142 0.70 -7.77 5.43
CA ILE A 142 -0.42 -8.71 5.54
C ILE A 142 -0.46 -9.65 4.34
N ILE A 143 -0.34 -9.12 3.12
CA ILE A 143 -0.38 -9.94 1.90
C ILE A 143 0.82 -10.88 1.88
N ALA A 144 2.03 -10.41 2.17
CA ALA A 144 3.23 -11.27 2.19
C ALA A 144 3.15 -12.36 3.27
N ALA A 145 2.57 -12.06 4.44
CA ALA A 145 2.37 -13.06 5.48
C ALA A 145 1.29 -14.07 5.12
N ALA A 146 0.14 -13.62 4.63
CA ALA A 146 -0.96 -14.47 4.17
C ALA A 146 -0.53 -15.37 3.00
N ASP A 147 0.29 -14.86 2.08
CA ASP A 147 0.91 -15.62 0.99
C ASP A 147 1.70 -16.83 1.51
N ARG A 148 2.47 -16.66 2.59
CA ARG A 148 3.25 -17.76 3.21
C ARG A 148 2.43 -18.66 4.13
N ILE A 149 1.50 -18.10 4.89
CA ILE A 149 0.75 -18.85 5.91
C ILE A 149 -0.43 -19.57 5.27
N LEU A 150 -1.19 -18.91 4.40
CA LEU A 150 -2.45 -19.43 3.86
C LEU A 150 -2.29 -20.01 2.45
N ASN A 151 -1.25 -19.60 1.70
CA ASN A 151 -1.07 -19.95 0.29
C ASN A 151 -2.28 -19.60 -0.59
N LYS A 152 -3.15 -18.67 -0.14
CA LYS A 152 -4.36 -18.23 -0.85
C LYS A 152 -4.12 -16.92 -1.58
N SER A 153 -4.64 -16.79 -2.80
CA SER A 153 -4.51 -15.60 -3.65
C SER A 153 -5.58 -14.53 -3.41
N ILE A 154 -6.55 -14.77 -2.51
CA ILE A 154 -7.72 -13.89 -2.32
C ILE A 154 -7.49 -12.73 -1.34
N THR A 155 -6.40 -12.75 -0.56
CA THR A 155 -6.09 -11.71 0.45
C THR A 155 -6.17 -10.28 -0.09
N PRO A 156 -5.63 -9.95 -1.28
CA PRO A 156 -5.76 -8.60 -1.85
C PRO A 156 -7.22 -8.16 -2.04
N CYS A 157 -8.09 -9.07 -2.49
CA CYS A 157 -9.51 -8.77 -2.68
C CYS A 157 -10.21 -8.51 -1.35
N ILE A 158 -9.86 -9.28 -0.31
CA ILE A 158 -10.40 -9.08 1.04
C ILE A 158 -9.97 -7.72 1.58
N LEU A 159 -8.70 -7.33 1.41
CA LEU A 159 -8.21 -6.03 1.88
C LEU A 159 -8.88 -4.85 1.16
N ILE A 160 -9.06 -4.95 -0.17
CA ILE A 160 -9.82 -3.93 -0.93
C ILE A 160 -11.27 -3.83 -0.43
N LEU A 161 -11.91 -4.95 -0.13
CA LEU A 161 -13.28 -4.96 0.40
C LEU A 161 -13.34 -4.34 1.81
N ILE A 162 -12.37 -4.66 2.67
CA ILE A 162 -12.26 -4.05 4.00
C ILE A 162 -12.10 -2.53 3.87
N GLU A 163 -11.17 -2.06 3.04
CA GLU A 163 -10.93 -0.63 2.78
C GLU A 163 -12.21 0.11 2.39
N GLY A 164 -12.95 -0.45 1.42
CA GLY A 164 -14.19 0.15 0.95
C GLY A 164 -15.30 0.17 2.01
N VAL A 165 -15.47 -0.92 2.77
CA VAL A 165 -16.46 -1.01 3.83
C VAL A 165 -16.13 -0.05 4.98
N THR A 166 -14.86 0.03 5.40
CA THR A 166 -14.42 0.94 6.45
C THR A 166 -14.61 2.39 6.05
N TYR A 167 -14.37 2.73 4.78
CA TYR A 167 -14.69 4.05 4.25
C TYR A 167 -16.19 4.35 4.37
N ILE A 168 -17.07 3.46 3.88
CA ILE A 168 -18.52 3.66 3.92
C ILE A 168 -19.01 3.88 5.37
N ILE A 169 -18.56 3.04 6.30
CA ILE A 169 -18.90 3.15 7.72
C ILE A 169 -18.40 4.49 8.30
N SER A 170 -17.16 4.86 7.98
CA SER A 170 -16.57 6.09 8.50
C SER A 170 -17.33 7.35 8.09
N VAL A 171 -17.81 7.42 6.84
CA VAL A 171 -18.66 8.50 6.34
C VAL A 171 -20.03 8.47 7.00
N GLN A 172 -20.69 7.30 7.02
CA GLN A 172 -22.04 7.16 7.54
C GLN A 172 -22.15 7.53 9.03
N TYR A 173 -21.17 7.12 9.84
CA TYR A 173 -21.17 7.35 11.29
C TYR A 173 -20.32 8.56 11.72
N ARG A 174 -19.76 9.31 10.76
CA ARG A 174 -18.85 10.44 11.02
C ARG A 174 -17.67 10.06 11.93
N GLN A 175 -17.20 8.81 11.83
CA GLN A 175 -16.13 8.28 12.68
C GLN A 175 -14.79 8.35 11.98
N ILE A 176 -13.95 9.28 12.43
CA ILE A 176 -12.60 9.49 11.89
C ILE A 176 -11.63 8.36 12.31
N VAL A 177 -11.94 7.61 13.37
CA VAL A 177 -11.05 6.54 13.86
C VAL A 177 -11.08 5.29 12.97
N LEU A 178 -12.12 5.14 12.14
CA LEU A 178 -12.30 4.01 11.22
C LEU A 178 -11.79 4.29 9.80
N THR A 179 -11.18 5.45 9.55
CA THR A 179 -10.87 5.88 8.19
C THR A 179 -9.53 5.34 7.71
N PHE A 180 -9.52 4.10 7.23
CA PHE A 180 -8.61 3.77 6.16
C PHE A 180 -9.01 4.62 4.94
N GLY A 181 -8.09 5.45 4.47
CA GLY A 181 -8.30 6.28 3.28
C GLY A 181 -8.99 7.63 3.42
N MET A 182 -8.90 8.28 4.58
CA MET A 182 -9.18 9.72 4.71
C MET A 182 -7.97 10.49 5.27
N TYR A 183 -6.79 10.31 4.66
CA TYR A 183 -5.53 10.87 5.15
C TYR A 183 -5.48 12.39 5.08
N ARG A 184 -6.18 13.02 4.13
CA ARG A 184 -6.32 14.48 4.06
C ARG A 184 -7.08 15.01 5.27
N ARG A 185 -8.23 14.41 5.58
CA ARG A 185 -9.01 14.74 6.78
C ARG A 185 -8.20 14.56 8.06
N MET A 186 -7.40 13.49 8.13
CA MET A 186 -6.50 13.23 9.27
C MET A 186 -5.36 14.26 9.37
N ALA A 187 -4.79 14.70 8.24
CA ALA A 187 -3.76 15.73 8.19
C ALA A 187 -4.28 17.10 8.67
N LEU A 188 -5.55 17.39 8.38
CA LEU A 188 -6.24 18.64 8.74
C LEU A 188 -6.82 18.64 10.17
N MET A 189 -6.74 17.55 10.93
CA MET A 189 -7.24 17.54 12.31
C MET A 189 -6.36 18.37 13.24
N ASP A 190 -7.00 19.17 14.09
CA ASP A 190 -6.32 19.89 15.18
C ASP A 190 -5.59 18.94 16.15
N ASN A 191 -6.17 17.76 16.38
CA ASN A 191 -5.58 16.76 17.24
C ASN A 191 -4.56 15.89 16.49
N LYS A 192 -3.30 16.36 16.46
CA LYS A 192 -2.18 15.68 15.80
C LYS A 192 -1.82 14.31 16.38
N TRP A 193 -2.34 13.91 17.55
CA TRP A 193 -2.07 12.58 18.11
C TRP A 193 -2.54 11.44 17.20
N PHE A 194 -3.64 11.64 16.46
CA PHE A 194 -4.12 10.63 15.51
C PHE A 194 -3.14 10.36 14.37
N GLN A 195 -2.41 11.39 13.92
CA GLN A 195 -1.37 11.26 12.88
C GLN A 195 -0.17 10.42 13.34
N VAL A 196 -0.03 10.18 14.65
CA VAL A 196 1.04 9.35 15.22
C VAL A 196 0.51 7.96 15.59
N ILE A 197 -0.65 7.89 16.23
CA ILE A 197 -1.22 6.64 16.73
C ILE A 197 -1.56 5.69 15.58
N VAL A 198 -2.19 6.18 14.51
CA VAL A 198 -2.62 5.35 13.39
C VAL A 198 -1.41 4.69 12.68
N PRO A 199 -0.39 5.45 12.23
CA PRO A 199 0.83 4.85 11.69
C PRO A 199 1.57 3.95 12.69
N GLY A 200 1.48 4.25 13.99
CA GLY A 200 2.03 3.41 15.05
C GLY A 200 1.38 2.03 15.11
N ILE A 201 0.05 1.95 15.00
CA ILE A 201 -0.69 0.69 14.95
C ILE A 201 -0.32 -0.08 13.67
N GLU A 202 -0.29 0.59 12.52
CA GLU A 202 0.09 -0.02 11.23
C GLU A 202 1.50 -0.61 11.27
N PHE A 203 2.44 0.09 11.90
CA PHE A 203 3.79 -0.41 12.14
C PHE A 203 3.80 -1.66 13.02
N ILE A 204 3.02 -1.69 14.11
CA ILE A 204 2.89 -2.88 14.97
C ILE A 204 2.35 -4.06 14.16
N VAL A 205 1.34 -3.86 13.31
CA VAL A 205 0.79 -4.90 12.43
C VAL A 205 1.85 -5.44 11.46
N CYS A 206 2.70 -4.59 10.90
CA CYS A 206 3.83 -5.02 10.06
C CYS A 206 4.73 -6.03 10.79
N TRP A 207 5.09 -5.72 12.05
CA TRP A 207 5.91 -6.60 12.88
C TRP A 207 5.21 -7.89 13.28
N LEU A 208 3.93 -7.82 13.61
CA LEU A 208 3.13 -9.01 13.90
C LEU A 208 3.09 -9.96 12.70
N CYS A 209 2.94 -9.43 11.48
CA CYS A 209 3.00 -10.22 10.24
C CYS A 209 4.37 -10.89 10.08
N TYR A 210 5.45 -10.13 10.29
CA TYR A 210 6.81 -10.65 10.21
C TYR A 210 7.05 -11.84 11.17
N PHE A 211 6.70 -11.68 12.46
CA PHE A 211 6.90 -12.73 13.46
C PHE A 211 5.94 -13.91 13.29
N SER A 212 4.72 -13.66 12.84
CA SER A 212 3.72 -14.72 12.60
C SER A 212 4.20 -15.72 11.56
N VAL A 213 4.83 -15.25 10.47
CA VAL A 213 5.39 -16.13 9.45
C VAL A 213 6.51 -17.01 10.01
N ILE A 214 7.43 -16.43 10.80
CA ILE A 214 8.52 -17.20 11.43
C ILE A 214 7.95 -18.29 12.35
N ARG A 215 6.93 -17.97 13.13
CA ARG A 215 6.36 -18.88 14.13
C ARG A 215 5.46 -19.95 13.54
N LEU A 216 4.68 -19.61 12.52
CA LEU A 216 3.67 -20.50 11.92
C LEU A 216 4.18 -21.26 10.70
N TRP A 217 5.41 -21.00 10.25
CA TRP A 217 6.00 -21.75 9.16
C TRP A 217 6.18 -23.22 9.55
N LYS A 218 5.47 -24.10 8.83
CA LYS A 218 5.64 -25.55 8.93
C LYS A 218 6.47 -26.02 7.74
N LYS A 219 7.55 -26.75 8.00
CA LYS A 219 8.50 -27.23 6.98
C LYS A 219 7.83 -28.12 5.93
N ASP A 220 6.79 -28.83 6.36
CA ASP A 220 5.97 -29.77 5.57
C ASP A 220 5.21 -29.09 4.42
N LYS A 221 5.08 -27.74 4.44
CA LYS A 221 4.50 -26.96 3.32
C LYS A 221 5.42 -26.87 2.09
N LEU A 222 6.68 -27.31 2.16
CA LEU A 222 7.57 -27.33 1.00
C LEU A 222 7.16 -28.36 -0.05
N GLU A 223 6.50 -29.45 0.33
CA GLU A 223 6.15 -30.56 -0.59
C GLU A 223 4.89 -30.27 -1.43
N LEU A 224 4.17 -29.17 -1.12
CA LEU A 224 2.93 -28.75 -1.77
C LEU A 224 3.10 -27.52 -2.69
N LEU A 225 4.33 -27.05 -2.89
CA LEU A 225 4.70 -25.88 -3.71
C LEU A 225 5.47 -26.29 -4.96
#